data_AF-A0A8H4AVH6-F1
#
_entry.id   AF-A0A8H4AVH6-F1
#
_cell.length_a   1.000
_cell.length_b   1.000
_cell.length_c   1.000
_cell.angle_alpha   90.00
_cell.angle_beta   90.00
_cell.angle_gamma   90.00
#
_symmetry.space_group_name_H-M   'P 1'
#
loop_
_entity.id
_entity.type
_entity.pdbx_description
1 polymer ?
#
loop_
_entity_poly.entity_id
_entity_poly.type
_entity_poly.pdbx_seq_one_letter_code
_entity_poly.pdbx_strand_id
1 'polypeptide(L)'
;MLLKKFFIIIVLLALTTVGSTIPSKLLQYLDSIDEFSNNICSVPKCADEDVQKTIQAIESGCQTDLNNNNTLAELIYGVFVFYSPLRDSICFKNHDEFCVHETLNTTLNLPDSPIKITGIPIIDAIAVADSKPVCTKCNKDIIRTFGMFIKNNTLALQVLAHAGINQNSIDTMRIGIAVKCSIKFLENCS
;
A
#
# COMPACT_ATOMS: atom_id res chain seq x y z
N MET A 1 16.16 9.06 11.17
CA MET A 1 15.06 8.81 12.13
C MET A 1 13.67 9.04 11.54
N LEU A 2 13.50 9.99 10.61
CA LEU A 2 12.25 10.21 9.85
C LEU A 2 11.92 9.10 8.83
N LEU A 3 12.93 8.56 8.14
CA LEU A 3 12.75 7.51 7.13
C LEU A 3 12.14 6.20 7.70
N LYS A 4 12.44 5.86 8.96
CA LYS A 4 11.87 4.69 9.66
C LYS A 4 10.37 4.84 9.97
N LYS A 5 9.88 6.06 10.19
CA LYS A 5 8.47 6.34 10.49
C LYS A 5 7.64 6.51 9.22
N PHE A 6 8.28 6.96 8.15
CA PHE A 6 7.66 7.14 6.84
C PHE A 6 7.39 5.79 6.14
N PHE A 7 8.34 4.86 6.24
CA PHE A 7 8.16 3.48 5.78
C PHE A 7 6.95 2.83 6.44
N ILE A 8 6.72 3.06 7.73
CA ILE A 8 5.59 2.49 8.49
C ILE A 8 4.23 2.88 7.90
N ILE A 9 4.06 4.00 7.19
CA ILE A 9 2.77 4.45 6.65
C ILE A 9 2.45 3.77 5.32
N ILE A 10 3.43 3.69 4.42
CA ILE A 10 3.35 2.90 3.18
C ILE A 10 3.16 1.41 3.50
N VAL A 11 3.82 0.96 4.57
CA VAL A 11 3.72 -0.39 5.13
C VAL A 11 2.41 -0.61 5.87
N LEU A 12 1.84 0.37 6.56
CA LEU A 12 0.50 0.24 7.18
C LEU A 12 -0.59 0.11 6.13
N LEU A 13 -0.40 0.72 4.95
CA LEU A 13 -1.28 0.54 3.79
C LEU A 13 -1.07 -0.82 3.08
N ALA A 14 0.11 -1.45 3.21
CA ALA A 14 0.46 -2.72 2.56
C ALA A 14 0.46 -3.96 3.49
N LEU A 15 0.59 -3.77 4.81
CA LEU A 15 0.81 -4.77 5.86
C LEU A 15 -0.06 -4.44 7.07
N THR A 16 -1.37 -4.56 6.90
CA THR A 16 -2.27 -4.64 8.04
C THR A 16 -2.17 -6.02 8.70
N THR A 17 -1.15 -6.21 9.54
CA THR A 17 -1.13 -7.27 10.57
C THR A 17 -0.88 -6.71 11.97
N VAL A 18 -0.66 -5.39 12.11
CA VAL A 18 -0.50 -4.76 13.41
C VAL A 18 -1.86 -4.23 13.88
N GLY A 19 -2.53 -4.99 14.75
CA GLY A 19 -3.78 -4.64 15.42
C GLY A 19 -3.62 -3.49 16.43
N SER A 20 -3.13 -2.34 15.97
CA SER A 20 -3.04 -1.12 16.77
C SER A 20 -4.09 -0.14 16.31
N THR A 21 -4.88 0.35 17.27
CA THR A 21 -5.70 1.56 17.12
C THR A 21 -4.85 2.63 16.46
N ILE A 22 -5.32 3.19 15.35
CA ILE A 22 -4.54 4.18 14.63
C ILE A 22 -4.51 5.45 15.48
N PRO A 23 -3.33 5.91 15.92
CA PRO A 23 -3.27 7.14 16.67
C PRO A 23 -3.62 8.28 15.71
N SER A 24 -4.57 9.14 16.07
CA SER A 24 -4.80 10.45 15.44
C SER A 24 -3.51 11.28 15.31
N LYS A 25 -2.48 10.96 16.11
CA LYS A 25 -1.11 11.45 15.96
C LYS A 25 -0.47 11.17 14.60
N LEU A 26 -1.02 10.30 13.75
CA LEU A 26 -0.52 10.13 12.38
C LEU A 26 -0.90 11.30 11.46
N LEU A 27 -1.98 12.02 11.75
CA LEU A 27 -2.39 13.21 10.99
C LEU A 27 -1.32 14.30 11.01
N GLN A 28 -0.51 14.37 12.07
CA GLN A 28 0.57 15.36 12.20
C GLN A 28 1.72 15.17 11.19
N TYR A 29 1.73 14.07 10.43
CA TYR A 29 2.76 13.77 9.44
C TYR A 29 2.29 13.97 8.00
N LEU A 30 1.05 14.42 7.77
CA LEU A 30 0.54 14.65 6.41
C LEU A 30 1.40 15.66 5.63
N ASP A 31 1.83 16.75 6.25
CA ASP A 31 2.74 17.72 5.62
C ASP A 31 4.09 17.09 5.24
N SER A 32 4.63 16.22 6.11
CA SER A 32 5.85 15.47 5.81
C SER A 32 5.65 14.47 4.67
N ILE A 33 4.42 13.99 4.45
CA ILE A 33 4.07 13.11 3.34
C ILE A 33 4.10 13.87 2.03
N ASP A 34 3.61 15.10 2.00
CA ASP A 34 3.66 15.93 0.79
C ASP A 34 5.11 16.32 0.45
N GLU A 35 5.92 16.67 1.45
CA GLU A 35 7.34 16.95 1.24
C GLU A 35 8.08 15.73 0.68
N PHE A 36 7.87 14.56 1.28
CA PHE A 36 8.45 13.32 0.78
C PHE A 36 7.98 12.99 -0.64
N SER A 37 6.68 13.13 -0.91
CA SER A 37 6.12 12.86 -2.22
C SER A 37 6.72 13.81 -3.27
N ASN A 38 6.82 15.11 -2.97
CA ASN A 38 7.51 16.06 -3.85
C ASN A 38 8.97 15.65 -4.11
N ASN A 39 9.71 15.26 -3.07
CA ASN A 39 11.09 14.84 -3.22
C ASN A 39 11.23 13.58 -4.10
N ILE A 40 10.40 12.55 -3.89
CA ILE A 40 10.43 11.32 -4.68
C ILE A 40 9.95 11.53 -6.12
N CYS A 41 8.96 12.41 -6.32
CA CYS A 41 8.36 12.63 -7.63
C CYS A 41 9.11 13.64 -8.48
N SER A 42 9.99 14.46 -7.87
CA SER A 42 10.89 15.37 -8.58
C SER A 42 12.09 14.66 -9.21
N VAL A 43 12.44 13.46 -8.73
CA VAL A 43 13.54 12.66 -9.29
C VAL A 43 13.03 11.65 -10.32
N PRO A 44 13.83 11.35 -11.38
CA PRO A 44 13.49 10.30 -12.33
C PRO A 44 13.25 8.95 -11.65
N LYS A 45 12.35 8.14 -12.22
CA LYS A 45 12.13 6.76 -11.77
C LYS A 45 13.42 5.97 -11.94
N CYS A 46 13.76 5.14 -10.96
CA CYS A 46 14.83 4.16 -11.15
C CYS A 46 14.46 3.23 -12.30
N ALA A 47 15.42 2.89 -13.16
CA ALA A 47 15.18 1.95 -14.23
C ALA A 47 14.82 0.58 -13.67
N ASP A 48 13.88 -0.13 -14.31
CA ASP A 48 13.41 -1.43 -13.83
C ASP A 48 14.55 -2.44 -13.70
N GLU A 49 15.53 -2.40 -14.62
CA GLU A 49 16.71 -3.26 -14.54
C GLU A 49 17.54 -3.06 -13.26
N ASP A 50 17.67 -1.83 -12.77
CA ASP A 50 18.47 -1.52 -11.59
C ASP A 50 17.71 -1.85 -10.31
N VAL A 51 16.39 -1.68 -10.33
CA VAL A 51 15.50 -2.18 -9.27
C VAL A 51 15.61 -3.71 -9.19
N GLN A 52 15.58 -4.43 -10.32
CA GLN A 52 15.73 -5.88 -10.34
C GLN A 52 17.11 -6.35 -9.82
N LYS A 53 18.20 -5.68 -10.23
CA LYS A 53 19.54 -5.96 -9.67
C LYS A 53 19.58 -5.76 -8.16
N THR A 54 18.89 -4.72 -7.67
CA THR A 54 18.82 -4.43 -6.23
C THR A 54 18.02 -5.50 -5.48
N ILE A 55 16.88 -5.95 -6.03
CA ILE A 55 16.09 -7.06 -5.49
C ILE A 55 16.97 -8.32 -5.35
N GLN A 56 17.71 -8.68 -6.40
CA GLN A 56 18.61 -9.85 -6.39
C GLN A 56 19.76 -9.70 -5.37
N ALA A 57 20.31 -8.49 -5.23
CA ALA A 57 21.34 -8.20 -4.24
C ALA A 57 20.81 -8.33 -2.80
N ILE A 58 19.57 -7.89 -2.55
CA ILE A 58 18.92 -8.07 -1.24
C ILE A 58 18.62 -9.55 -0.99
N GLU A 59 18.06 -10.25 -1.97
CA GLU A 59 17.73 -11.68 -1.84
C GLU A 59 18.97 -12.51 -1.51
N SER A 60 20.08 -12.28 -2.21
CA SER A 60 21.34 -12.98 -1.96
C SER A 60 22.03 -12.53 -0.67
N GLY A 61 22.08 -11.22 -0.40
CA GLY A 61 22.76 -10.67 0.77
C GLY A 61 22.02 -10.88 2.09
N CYS A 62 20.68 -10.96 2.06
CA CYS A 62 19.82 -11.12 3.23
C CYS A 62 19.15 -12.48 3.29
N GLN A 63 19.62 -13.49 2.54
CA GLN A 63 18.97 -14.79 2.42
C GLN A 63 18.66 -15.44 3.78
N THR A 64 19.63 -15.44 4.70
CA THR A 64 19.44 -15.98 6.06
C THR A 64 18.35 -15.23 6.82
N ASP A 65 18.32 -13.91 6.73
CA ASP A 65 17.34 -13.08 7.43
C ASP A 65 15.94 -13.29 6.82
N LEU A 66 15.84 -13.38 5.49
CA LEU A 66 14.59 -13.67 4.79
C LEU A 66 14.06 -15.06 5.14
N ASN A 67 14.92 -16.08 5.16
CA ASN A 67 14.52 -17.45 5.54
C ASN A 67 14.10 -17.58 7.01
N ASN A 68 14.59 -16.68 7.87
CA ASN A 68 14.23 -16.62 9.28
C ASN A 68 13.05 -15.68 9.56
N ASN A 69 12.35 -15.20 8.52
CA ASN A 69 11.25 -14.24 8.61
C ASN A 69 11.63 -12.97 9.41
N ASN A 70 12.84 -12.45 9.18
CA ASN A 70 13.28 -11.20 9.79
C ASN A 70 12.45 -10.05 9.21
N THR A 71 11.63 -9.43 10.08
CA THR A 71 10.69 -8.38 9.69
C THR A 71 11.33 -7.21 8.94
N LEU A 72 12.56 -6.81 9.30
CA LEU A 72 13.23 -5.69 8.63
C LEU A 72 13.71 -6.09 7.23
N ALA A 73 14.28 -7.28 7.08
CA ALA A 73 14.73 -7.77 5.79
C ALA A 73 13.56 -8.00 4.84
N GLU A 74 12.49 -8.64 5.31
CA GLU A 74 11.24 -8.82 4.55
C GLU A 74 10.63 -7.50 4.12
N LEU A 75 10.63 -6.52 5.02
CA LEU A 75 10.12 -5.19 4.73
C LEU A 75 10.92 -4.50 3.62
N ILE A 76 12.25 -4.48 3.75
CA ILE A 76 13.13 -3.86 2.75
C ILE A 76 12.92 -4.56 1.41
N TYR A 77 12.95 -5.89 1.41
CA TYR A 77 12.73 -6.69 0.22
C TYR A 77 11.38 -6.38 -0.44
N GLY A 78 10.31 -6.37 0.33
CA GLY A 78 8.96 -6.02 -0.14
C GLY A 78 8.91 -4.64 -0.76
N VAL A 79 9.52 -3.61 -0.17
CA VAL A 79 9.51 -2.26 -0.75
C VAL A 79 10.22 -2.19 -2.10
N PHE A 80 11.30 -2.93 -2.30
CA PHE A 80 11.95 -3.01 -3.60
C PHE A 80 11.12 -3.80 -4.61
N VAL A 81 10.53 -4.93 -4.21
CA VAL A 81 9.63 -5.72 -5.06
C VAL A 81 8.43 -4.87 -5.51
N PHE A 82 7.86 -4.07 -4.62
CA PHE A 82 6.73 -3.18 -4.90
C PHE A 82 7.15 -1.76 -5.30
N TYR A 83 8.43 -1.53 -5.64
CA TYR A 83 8.94 -0.17 -5.89
C TYR A 83 8.12 0.60 -6.92
N SER A 84 7.83 -0.03 -8.07
CA SER A 84 7.12 0.61 -9.17
C SER A 84 5.72 1.08 -8.74
N PRO A 85 4.80 0.20 -8.29
CA PRO A 85 3.46 0.64 -7.91
C PRO A 85 3.47 1.57 -6.70
N LEU A 86 4.44 1.42 -5.78
CA LEU A 86 4.61 2.34 -4.66
C LEU A 86 4.95 3.74 -5.12
N ARG A 87 6.01 3.90 -5.92
CA ARG A 87 6.43 5.19 -6.43
C ARG A 87 5.33 5.84 -7.26
N ASP A 88 4.70 5.08 -8.16
CA ASP A 88 3.65 5.62 -9.02
C ASP A 88 2.46 6.09 -8.16
N SER A 89 2.07 5.34 -7.12
CA SER A 89 1.00 5.71 -6.18
C SER A 89 1.33 6.96 -5.36
N ILE A 90 2.56 7.07 -4.86
CA ILE A 90 3.05 8.25 -4.11
C ILE A 90 3.00 9.50 -4.98
N CYS A 91 3.20 9.35 -6.29
CA CYS A 91 3.23 10.46 -7.24
C CYS A 91 1.90 10.81 -7.88
N PHE A 92 0.83 10.04 -7.65
CA PHE A 92 -0.49 10.43 -8.12
C PHE A 92 -0.96 11.71 -7.44
N LYS A 93 -1.56 12.58 -8.24
CA LYS A 93 -2.21 13.80 -7.79
C LYS A 93 -3.64 13.88 -8.30
N ASN A 94 -4.50 14.44 -7.48
CA ASN A 94 -5.84 14.84 -7.86
C ASN A 94 -5.93 16.36 -7.69
N HIS A 95 -5.93 17.09 -8.81
CA HIS A 95 -5.62 18.52 -8.83
C HIS A 95 -4.21 18.76 -8.25
N ASP A 96 -4.10 19.56 -7.19
CA ASP A 96 -2.82 19.93 -6.57
C ASP A 96 -2.45 19.06 -5.34
N GLU A 97 -3.36 18.22 -4.87
CA GLU A 97 -3.18 17.36 -3.69
C GLU A 97 -2.63 15.98 -4.08
N PHE A 98 -1.68 15.46 -3.30
CA PHE A 98 -1.19 14.09 -3.48
C PHE A 98 -2.24 13.07 -3.08
N CYS A 99 -2.41 12.03 -3.89
CA CYS A 99 -3.39 11.00 -3.61
C CYS A 99 -3.11 10.25 -2.32
N VAL A 100 -1.84 10.03 -1.96
CA VAL A 100 -1.49 9.44 -0.67
C VAL A 100 -1.93 10.31 0.52
N HIS A 101 -1.88 11.63 0.38
CA HIS A 101 -2.41 12.56 1.38
C HIS A 101 -3.92 12.42 1.48
N GLU A 102 -4.64 12.55 0.36
CA GLU A 102 -6.11 12.43 0.30
C GLU A 102 -6.58 11.11 0.93
N THR A 103 -5.96 10.00 0.54
CA THR A 103 -6.25 8.65 1.03
C THR A 103 -6.01 8.53 2.53
N LEU A 104 -4.85 8.97 3.03
CA LEU A 104 -4.52 8.86 4.44
C LEU A 104 -5.40 9.77 5.29
N ASN A 105 -5.55 11.04 4.91
CA ASN A 105 -6.41 11.98 5.61
C ASN A 105 -7.85 11.44 5.70
N THR A 106 -8.38 10.90 4.61
CA THR A 106 -9.73 10.31 4.62
C THR A 106 -9.80 9.10 5.53
N THR A 107 -8.88 8.16 5.36
CA THR A 107 -8.90 6.86 6.07
C THR A 107 -8.69 7.03 7.57
N LEU A 108 -7.79 7.93 7.98
CA LEU A 108 -7.49 8.22 9.37
C LEU A 108 -8.61 8.97 10.10
N ASN A 109 -9.50 9.62 9.36
CA ASN A 109 -10.67 10.31 9.90
C ASN A 109 -11.97 9.48 9.79
N LEU A 110 -11.90 8.24 9.29
CA LEU A 110 -13.05 7.34 9.34
C LEU A 110 -13.40 6.98 10.78
N PRO A 111 -14.69 6.90 11.13
CA PRO A 111 -15.09 6.38 12.43
C PRO A 111 -14.70 4.90 12.55
N ASP A 112 -14.49 4.46 13.80
CA ASP A 112 -14.29 3.04 14.09
C ASP A 112 -15.47 2.21 13.57
N SER A 113 -15.16 1.02 13.06
CA SER A 113 -16.22 0.12 12.59
C SER A 113 -17.08 -0.38 13.76
N PRO A 114 -18.42 -0.38 13.63
CA PRO A 114 -19.31 -0.96 14.65
C PRO A 114 -19.22 -2.49 14.68
N ILE A 115 -18.62 -3.11 13.65
CA ILE A 115 -18.50 -4.57 13.51
C ILE A 115 -17.05 -4.96 13.18
N LYS A 116 -16.60 -6.10 13.73
CA LYS A 116 -15.29 -6.67 13.37
C LYS A 116 -15.47 -7.60 12.18
N ILE A 117 -14.85 -7.28 11.05
CA ILE A 117 -14.88 -8.09 9.83
C ILE A 117 -13.61 -8.91 9.73
N THR A 118 -12.47 -8.21 9.81
CA THR A 118 -11.12 -8.78 9.74
C THR A 118 -10.39 -8.71 11.08
N GLY A 119 -10.89 -7.90 12.02
CA GLY A 119 -10.22 -7.60 13.28
C GLY A 119 -9.13 -6.53 13.16
N ILE A 120 -8.94 -5.98 11.96
CA ILE A 120 -8.03 -4.88 11.67
C ILE A 120 -8.87 -3.59 11.63
N PRO A 121 -8.70 -2.65 12.58
CA PRO A 121 -9.58 -1.49 12.70
C PRO A 121 -9.71 -0.66 11.42
N ILE A 122 -8.61 -0.41 10.70
CA ILE A 122 -8.62 0.39 9.47
C ILE A 122 -9.36 -0.29 8.32
N ILE A 123 -9.18 -1.61 8.15
CA ILE A 123 -9.88 -2.37 7.11
C ILE A 123 -11.36 -2.43 7.43
N ASP A 124 -11.69 -2.69 8.69
CA ASP A 124 -13.07 -2.78 9.13
C ASP A 124 -13.76 -1.41 8.96
N ALA A 125 -13.11 -0.31 9.33
CA ALA A 125 -13.61 1.05 9.14
C ALA A 125 -13.82 1.38 7.66
N ILE A 126 -12.85 1.07 6.79
CA ILE A 126 -12.98 1.24 5.34
C ILE A 126 -14.14 0.42 4.80
N ALA A 127 -14.32 -0.83 5.25
CA ALA A 127 -15.34 -1.73 4.73
C ALA A 127 -16.76 -1.23 5.02
N VAL A 128 -17.00 -0.64 6.19
CA VAL A 128 -18.32 -0.14 6.62
C VAL A 128 -18.57 1.33 6.30
N ALA A 129 -17.52 2.10 6.00
CA ALA A 129 -17.66 3.51 5.64
C ALA A 129 -18.50 3.69 4.38
N ASP A 130 -19.18 4.84 4.27
CA ASP A 130 -19.84 5.24 3.03
C ASP A 130 -18.89 5.13 1.83
N SER A 131 -19.45 4.82 0.66
CA SER A 131 -18.65 4.67 -0.56
C SER A 131 -18.03 5.99 -1.00
N LYS A 132 -18.70 7.12 -0.83
CA LYS A 132 -18.24 8.44 -1.29
C LYS A 132 -16.83 8.84 -0.80
N PRO A 133 -16.48 8.76 0.51
CA PRO A 133 -15.13 9.10 0.98
C PRO A 133 -14.06 8.10 0.54
N VAL A 134 -14.40 6.85 0.25
CA VAL A 134 -13.41 5.81 -0.06
C VAL A 134 -13.24 5.58 -1.56
N CYS A 135 -14.30 5.71 -2.33
CA CYS A 135 -14.32 5.42 -3.76
C CYS A 135 -13.93 6.67 -4.58
N THR A 136 -12.82 7.29 -4.23
CA THR A 136 -12.30 8.49 -4.89
C THR A 136 -11.46 8.12 -6.12
N LYS A 137 -11.15 9.12 -6.95
CA LYS A 137 -10.24 8.93 -8.09
C LYS A 137 -8.85 8.49 -7.60
N CYS A 138 -8.34 9.08 -6.53
CA CYS A 138 -7.05 8.73 -5.95
C CYS A 138 -6.98 7.26 -5.52
N ASN A 139 -7.97 6.81 -4.76
CA ASN A 139 -8.02 5.40 -4.34
C ASN A 139 -8.17 4.46 -5.55
N LYS A 140 -8.87 4.88 -6.60
CA LYS A 140 -8.98 4.11 -7.86
C LYS A 140 -7.62 3.94 -8.52
N ASP A 141 -6.88 5.03 -8.69
CA ASP A 141 -5.60 5.03 -9.39
C ASP A 141 -4.56 4.19 -8.62
N ILE A 142 -4.54 4.30 -7.28
CA ILE A 142 -3.69 3.47 -6.40
C ILE A 142 -4.06 1.99 -6.51
N ILE A 143 -5.34 1.64 -6.27
CA ILE A 143 -5.80 0.24 -6.30
C ILE A 143 -5.55 -0.40 -7.66
N ARG A 144 -5.78 0.33 -8.76
CA ARG A 144 -5.53 -0.16 -10.10
C ARG A 144 -4.05 -0.42 -10.34
N THR A 145 -3.20 0.50 -9.91
CA THR A 145 -1.74 0.39 -10.08
C THR A 145 -1.19 -0.84 -9.37
N PHE A 146 -1.59 -1.07 -8.12
CA PHE A 146 -1.25 -2.28 -7.39
C PHE A 146 -1.88 -3.53 -8.00
N GLY A 147 -3.17 -3.48 -8.35
CA GLY A 147 -3.91 -4.61 -8.90
C GLY A 147 -3.32 -5.13 -10.21
N MET A 148 -2.94 -4.23 -11.11
CA MET A 148 -2.26 -4.55 -12.37
C MET A 148 -0.85 -5.09 -12.13
N PHE A 149 -0.10 -4.48 -11.20
CA PHE A 149 1.25 -4.93 -10.88
C PHE A 149 1.25 -6.36 -10.32
N ILE A 150 0.43 -6.63 -9.30
CA ILE A 150 0.33 -7.94 -8.64
C ILE A 150 -0.09 -9.02 -9.64
N LYS A 151 -1.04 -8.72 -10.54
CA LYS A 151 -1.51 -9.68 -11.55
C LYS A 151 -0.39 -10.18 -12.47
N ASN A 152 0.56 -9.31 -12.79
CA ASN A 152 1.60 -9.59 -13.79
C ASN A 152 2.99 -9.87 -13.16
N ASN A 153 3.08 -9.99 -11.84
CA ASN A 153 4.35 -10.13 -11.14
C ASN A 153 4.33 -11.30 -10.14
N THR A 154 4.97 -12.42 -10.53
CA THR A 154 5.05 -13.63 -9.71
C THR A 154 5.82 -13.41 -8.40
N LEU A 155 6.85 -12.57 -8.43
CA LEU A 155 7.62 -12.26 -7.23
C LEU A 155 6.80 -11.47 -6.22
N ALA A 156 5.99 -10.51 -6.68
CA ALA A 156 5.04 -9.78 -5.84
C ALA A 156 4.04 -10.74 -5.17
N LEU A 157 3.51 -11.71 -5.92
CA LEU A 157 2.63 -12.74 -5.38
C LEU A 157 3.34 -13.62 -4.33
N GLN A 158 4.61 -13.96 -4.53
CA GLN A 158 5.40 -14.70 -3.54
C GLN A 158 5.61 -13.91 -2.26
N VAL A 159 5.95 -12.62 -2.34
CA VAL A 159 6.09 -11.75 -1.17
C VAL A 159 4.77 -11.64 -0.41
N LEU A 160 3.65 -11.47 -1.11
CA LEU A 160 2.31 -11.46 -0.50
C LEU A 160 1.98 -12.79 0.18
N ALA A 161 2.30 -13.92 -0.45
CA ALA A 161 2.06 -15.24 0.13
C ALA A 161 2.86 -15.46 1.43
N HIS A 162 4.11 -15.00 1.50
CA HIS A 162 4.90 -15.03 2.74
C HIS A 162 4.27 -14.19 3.85
N ALA A 163 3.63 -13.07 3.50
CA ALA A 163 2.84 -12.25 4.42
C ALA A 163 1.45 -12.83 4.76
N GLY A 164 1.14 -14.05 4.30
CA GLY A 164 -0.16 -14.71 4.52
C GLY A 164 -1.28 -14.24 3.58
N ILE A 165 -0.96 -13.42 2.58
CA ILE A 165 -1.91 -12.91 1.57
C ILE A 165 -1.85 -13.80 0.34
N ASN A 166 -2.78 -14.75 0.26
CA ASN A 166 -2.89 -15.67 -0.87
C ASN A 166 -3.86 -15.14 -1.97
N GLN A 167 -3.97 -15.87 -3.08
CA GLN A 167 -4.84 -15.49 -4.19
C GLN A 167 -6.31 -15.31 -3.79
N ASN A 168 -6.82 -16.16 -2.89
CA ASN A 168 -8.19 -16.03 -2.40
C ASN A 168 -8.41 -14.73 -1.60
N SER A 169 -7.41 -14.30 -0.82
CA SER A 169 -7.43 -13.00 -0.14
C SER A 169 -7.44 -11.84 -1.13
N ILE A 170 -6.62 -11.92 -2.19
CA ILE A 170 -6.55 -10.90 -3.26
C ILE A 170 -7.89 -10.82 -4.01
N ASP A 171 -8.48 -11.97 -4.35
CA ASP A 171 -9.76 -12.02 -5.07
C ASP A 171 -10.92 -11.54 -4.19
N THR A 172 -10.91 -11.89 -2.89
CA THR A 172 -11.87 -11.37 -1.92
C THR A 172 -11.77 -9.85 -1.80
N MET A 173 -10.55 -9.30 -1.75
CA MET A 173 -10.33 -7.85 -1.72
C MET A 173 -10.87 -7.19 -2.99
N ARG A 174 -10.60 -7.75 -4.17
CA ARG A 174 -11.15 -7.27 -5.45
C ARG A 174 -12.67 -7.28 -5.44
N ILE A 175 -13.31 -8.36 -5.00
CA ILE A 175 -14.77 -8.44 -4.91
C ILE A 175 -15.30 -7.37 -3.95
N GLY A 176 -14.68 -7.20 -2.78
CA GLY A 176 -15.07 -6.17 -1.80
C GLY A 176 -15.00 -4.75 -2.39
N ILE A 177 -13.92 -4.44 -3.11
CA ILE A 177 -13.78 -3.16 -3.81
C ILE A 177 -14.85 -3.00 -4.89
N ALA A 178 -15.14 -4.04 -5.68
CA ALA A 178 -16.17 -3.99 -6.71
C ALA A 178 -17.57 -3.78 -6.13
N VAL A 179 -17.89 -4.41 -5.01
CA VAL A 179 -19.17 -4.23 -4.30
C VAL A 179 -19.27 -2.80 -3.74
N LYS A 180 -18.19 -2.29 -3.15
CA LYS A 180 -18.20 -0.97 -2.51
C LYS A 180 -18.15 0.20 -3.50
N CYS A 181 -17.30 0.10 -4.50
CA CYS A 181 -16.94 1.19 -5.41
C CYS A 181 -17.36 0.96 -6.87
N SER A 182 -18.17 -0.08 -7.12
CA SER A 182 -18.54 -0.60 -8.45
C SER A 182 -17.39 -1.29 -9.21
N ILE A 183 -17.75 -2.14 -10.18
CA ILE A 183 -16.78 -2.83 -11.04
C ILE A 183 -15.91 -1.86 -11.86
N LYS A 184 -16.39 -0.64 -12.11
CA LYS A 184 -15.64 0.42 -12.83
C LYS A 184 -14.38 0.85 -12.10
N PHE A 185 -14.27 0.57 -10.80
CA PHE A 185 -13.08 0.82 -10.00
C PHE A 185 -11.94 -0.13 -10.34
N LEU A 186 -12.26 -1.30 -10.91
CA LEU A 186 -11.33 -2.38 -11.25
C LEU A 186 -11.22 -2.63 -12.76
N GLU A 187 -11.85 -1.80 -13.60
CA GLU A 187 -11.70 -1.89 -15.05
C GLU A 187 -10.20 -1.84 -15.42
N ASN A 188 -9.77 -2.84 -16.21
CA ASN A 188 -8.38 -3.13 -16.58
C ASN A 188 -7.50 -3.81 -15.50
N CYS A 189 -8.07 -4.21 -14.36
CA CYS A 189 -7.43 -5.18 -13.45
C CYS A 189 -7.77 -6.64 -13.82
N SER A 190 -8.82 -6.86 -14.61
CA SER A 190 -9.38 -8.16 -15.05
C SER A 190 -8.57 -8.84 -16.12
#